data_AF-A0A388L1F6-F1
#
_entry.id   AF-A0A388L1F6-F1
#
_cell.length_a   1.000
_cell.length_b   1.000
_cell.length_c   1.000
_cell.angle_alpha   90.00
_cell.angle_beta   90.00
_cell.angle_gamma   90.00
#
_symmetry.space_group_name_H-M   'P 1'
#
loop_
_entity.id
_entity.type
_entity.pdbx_description
1 polymer ?
#
loop_
_entity_poly.entity_id
_entity_poly.type
_entity_poly.pdbx_seq_one_letter_code
_entity_poly.pdbx_strand_id
1 'polypeptide(L)'
;MNNLGQPNKNEALAVDARQEIDLKVGVAFTRFQTRYFQGKYGNLDSSVISYGPCQTPTLGFCVQRHQEISMFTPESFWVVRPYIQKSGFRVELEWERGRVFDKEVAMMFHKLVIDGGAAKVVDIVKKDDRRPRPQGLNTVELLKVTFR
;
A
#
# COMPACT_ATOMS: atom_id res chain seq x y z
N MET A 1 0.11 -40.87 -21.48
CA MET A 1 0.73 -40.57 -22.79
C MET A 1 -0.28 -40.30 -23.91
N ASN A 2 -1.59 -40.27 -23.63
CA ASN A 2 -2.61 -40.26 -24.69
C ASN A 2 -2.76 -38.91 -25.42
N ASN A 3 -2.13 -37.84 -24.93
CA ASN A 3 -2.17 -36.49 -25.52
C ASN A 3 -0.77 -35.84 -25.49
N LEU A 4 0.22 -36.47 -26.12
CA LEU A 4 1.53 -35.85 -26.29
C LEU A 4 1.38 -34.64 -27.25
N GLY A 5 1.82 -33.47 -26.79
CA GLY A 5 1.90 -32.25 -27.60
C GLY A 5 3.28 -32.03 -28.18
N GLN A 6 3.41 -31.00 -29.02
CA GLN A 6 4.70 -30.50 -29.48
C GLN A 6 5.20 -29.37 -28.55
N PRO A 7 6.51 -29.23 -28.34
CA PRO A 7 7.05 -28.08 -27.62
C PRO A 7 6.68 -26.75 -28.27
N ASN A 8 6.30 -25.75 -27.46
CA ASN A 8 5.99 -24.41 -27.95
C ASN A 8 7.28 -23.59 -28.12
N LYS A 9 7.76 -23.45 -29.37
CA LYS A 9 8.97 -22.69 -29.68
C LYS A 9 8.88 -21.21 -29.31
N ASN A 10 7.70 -20.60 -29.38
CA ASN A 10 7.54 -19.16 -29.09
C ASN A 10 7.77 -18.85 -27.61
N GLU A 11 7.32 -19.73 -26.71
CA GLU A 11 7.57 -19.59 -25.27
C GLU A 11 9.06 -19.74 -24.95
N ALA A 12 9.76 -20.68 -25.60
CA ALA A 12 11.21 -20.83 -25.45
C ALA A 12 11.96 -19.56 -25.89
N LEU A 13 11.64 -19.03 -27.08
CA LEU A 13 12.25 -17.79 -27.59
C LEU A 13 11.98 -16.58 -26.71
N ALA A 14 10.81 -16.50 -26.06
CA ALA A 14 10.50 -15.43 -25.11
C ALA A 14 11.38 -15.51 -23.85
N VAL A 15 11.69 -16.72 -23.37
CA VAL A 15 12.62 -16.94 -22.25
C VAL A 15 14.04 -16.53 -22.64
N ASP A 16 14.51 -16.93 -23.83
CA ASP A 16 15.84 -16.57 -24.34
C ASP A 16 15.99 -15.05 -24.48
N ALA A 17 14.99 -14.39 -25.06
CA ALA A 17 14.98 -12.93 -25.20
C ALA A 17 15.09 -12.22 -23.84
N ARG A 18 14.34 -12.69 -22.83
CA ARG A 18 14.41 -12.13 -21.48
C ARG A 18 15.80 -12.33 -20.86
N GLN A 19 16.39 -13.51 -20.98
CA GLN A 19 17.74 -13.79 -20.48
C GLN A 19 18.78 -12.85 -21.09
N GLU A 20 18.70 -12.65 -22.41
CA GLU A 20 19.64 -11.77 -23.13
C GLU A 20 19.49 -10.30 -22.70
N ILE A 21 18.25 -9.81 -22.56
CA ILE A 21 17.97 -8.44 -22.09
C ILE A 21 18.48 -8.25 -20.67
N ASP A 22 18.13 -9.15 -19.75
CA ASP A 22 18.54 -9.09 -18.35
C ASP A 22 20.07 -9.09 -18.22
N LEU A 23 20.76 -9.95 -18.98
CA LEU A 23 22.22 -10.05 -18.97
C LEU A 23 22.88 -8.79 -19.55
N LYS A 24 22.51 -8.38 -20.76
CA LYS A 24 23.16 -7.25 -21.46
C LYS A 24 22.99 -5.96 -20.69
N VAL A 25 21.76 -5.64 -20.29
CA VAL A 25 21.46 -4.43 -19.53
C VAL A 25 22.08 -4.51 -18.14
N GLY A 26 21.88 -5.63 -17.43
CA GLY A 26 22.40 -5.79 -16.07
C GLY A 26 23.92 -5.66 -16.01
N VAL A 27 24.66 -6.36 -16.88
CA VAL A 27 26.13 -6.31 -16.91
C VAL A 27 26.65 -4.94 -17.32
N ALA A 28 26.06 -4.31 -18.34
CA ALA A 28 26.52 -3.01 -18.82
C ALA A 28 26.47 -1.94 -17.72
N PHE A 29 25.30 -1.77 -17.08
CA PHE A 29 25.11 -0.76 -16.04
C PHE A 29 25.81 -1.12 -14.73
N THR A 30 25.85 -2.40 -14.36
CA THR A 30 26.57 -2.84 -13.15
C THR A 30 28.06 -2.59 -13.29
N ARG A 31 28.71 -3.08 -14.37
CA ARG A 31 30.16 -2.91 -14.57
C ARG A 31 30.57 -1.44 -14.73
N PHE A 32 29.72 -0.63 -15.37
CA PHE A 32 29.96 0.80 -15.46
C PHE A 32 30.03 1.44 -14.06
N GLN A 33 29.03 1.21 -13.21
CA GLN A 33 28.98 1.80 -11.88
C GLN A 33 30.07 1.27 -10.95
N THR A 34 30.30 -0.05 -10.93
CA THR A 34 31.32 -0.64 -10.05
C THR A 34 32.72 -0.12 -10.38
N ARG A 35 33.07 0.02 -11.67
CA ARG A 35 34.35 0.62 -12.08
C ARG A 35 34.41 2.12 -11.81
N TYR A 36 33.34 2.85 -12.07
CA TYR A 36 33.29 4.31 -11.87
C TYR A 36 33.45 4.70 -10.40
N PHE A 37 32.92 3.89 -9.48
CA PHE A 37 33.00 4.15 -8.03
C PHE A 37 34.15 3.44 -7.32
N GLN A 38 34.95 2.64 -8.03
CA GLN A 38 36.07 1.90 -7.44
C GLN A 38 37.09 2.86 -6.81
N GLY A 39 37.31 2.73 -5.50
CA GLY A 39 38.26 3.56 -4.74
C GLY A 39 37.85 5.04 -4.60
N LYS A 40 36.64 5.43 -5.05
CA LYS A 40 36.19 6.82 -5.03
C LYS A 40 35.74 7.30 -3.65
N TYR A 41 35.22 6.39 -2.83
CA TYR A 41 34.77 6.69 -1.46
C TYR A 41 35.33 5.64 -0.50
N GLY A 42 36.01 6.08 0.57
CA GLY A 42 36.67 5.18 1.52
C GLY A 42 35.74 4.27 2.33
N ASN A 43 34.44 4.57 2.34
CA ASN A 43 33.39 3.81 3.03
C ASN A 43 32.45 3.06 2.08
N LEU A 44 32.78 2.95 0.79
CA LEU A 44 31.98 2.25 -0.20
C LEU A 44 32.77 1.10 -0.82
N ASP A 45 32.30 -0.12 -0.60
CA ASP A 45 32.69 -1.23 -1.47
C ASP A 45 31.87 -1.16 -2.76
N SER A 46 32.49 -0.72 -3.85
CA SER A 46 31.83 -0.59 -5.15
C SER A 46 31.31 -1.92 -5.70
N SER A 47 31.77 -3.07 -5.20
CA SER A 47 31.34 -4.40 -5.68
C SER A 47 29.88 -4.71 -5.37
N VAL A 48 29.27 -4.02 -4.39
CA VAL A 48 27.87 -4.23 -4.00
C VAL A 48 26.87 -3.48 -4.89
N ILE A 49 27.34 -2.56 -5.74
CA ILE A 49 26.47 -1.78 -6.63
C ILE A 49 26.09 -2.65 -7.83
N SER A 50 24.79 -2.79 -8.05
CA SER A 50 24.26 -3.50 -9.22
C SER A 50 23.04 -2.80 -9.80
N TYR A 51 22.82 -3.03 -11.09
CA TYR A 51 21.63 -2.60 -11.80
C TYR A 51 20.96 -3.79 -12.46
N GLY A 52 19.64 -3.81 -12.44
CA GLY A 52 18.85 -4.79 -13.17
C GLY A 52 17.51 -4.19 -13.57
N PRO A 53 17.01 -4.49 -14.78
CA PRO A 53 15.83 -3.83 -15.34
C PRO A 53 14.56 -4.02 -14.51
N CYS A 54 14.45 -5.13 -13.76
CA CYS A 54 13.33 -5.38 -12.85
C CYS A 54 13.65 -5.07 -11.37
N GLN A 55 14.88 -5.36 -10.91
CA GLN A 55 15.26 -5.14 -9.51
C GLN A 55 15.27 -3.65 -9.12
N THR A 56 15.73 -2.77 -10.02
CA THR A 56 15.89 -1.35 -9.72
C THR A 56 14.53 -0.64 -9.56
N PRO A 57 13.55 -0.82 -10.46
CA PRO A 57 12.18 -0.33 -10.21
C PRO A 57 11.53 -0.94 -8.96
N THR A 58 11.79 -2.21 -8.66
CA THR A 58 11.26 -2.88 -7.47
C THR A 58 11.76 -2.23 -6.18
N LEU A 59 13.07 -1.97 -6.08
CA LEU A 59 13.65 -1.18 -4.99
C LEU A 59 13.07 0.26 -4.96
N GLY A 60 12.78 0.82 -6.14
CA GLY A 60 12.12 2.11 -6.29
C GLY A 60 10.83 2.24 -5.48
N PHE A 61 9.98 1.20 -5.45
CA PHE A 61 8.77 1.21 -4.61
C PHE A 61 9.08 1.33 -3.11
N CYS A 62 10.11 0.62 -2.63
CA CYS A 62 10.53 0.68 -1.23
C CYS A 62 11.09 2.07 -0.88
N VAL A 63 11.94 2.63 -1.74
CA VAL A 63 12.55 3.95 -1.55
C VAL A 63 11.49 5.05 -1.62
N GLN A 64 10.56 4.97 -2.57
CA GLN A 64 9.44 5.91 -2.67
C GLN A 64 8.62 5.92 -1.39
N ARG A 65 8.21 4.74 -0.88
CA ARG A 65 7.46 4.66 0.38
C ARG A 65 8.27 5.20 1.55
N HIS A 66 9.57 4.93 1.61
CA HIS A 66 10.44 5.50 2.64
C HIS A 66 10.43 7.03 2.59
N GLN A 67 10.56 7.63 1.41
CA GLN A 67 10.50 9.08 1.25
C GLN A 67 9.14 9.66 1.63
N GLU A 68 8.04 9.02 1.21
CA GLU A 68 6.68 9.41 1.61
C GLU A 68 6.53 9.46 3.14
N ILE A 69 7.07 8.46 3.84
CA ILE A 69 7.04 8.41 5.32
C ILE A 69 7.95 9.47 5.93
N SER A 70 9.19 9.62 5.45
CA SER A 70 10.16 10.57 5.99
C SER A 70 9.76 12.03 5.76
N MET A 71 9.04 12.33 4.68
CA MET A 71 8.55 13.66 4.35
C MET A 71 7.16 13.95 4.92
N PHE A 72 6.48 12.94 5.47
CA PHE A 72 5.16 13.12 6.06
C PHE A 72 5.23 14.05 7.27
N THR A 73 4.49 15.15 7.21
CA THR A 73 4.30 16.06 8.34
C THR A 73 2.92 15.79 8.95
N PRO A 74 2.83 15.21 10.16
CA PRO A 74 1.56 14.92 10.80
C PRO A 74 0.77 16.21 11.05
N GLU A 75 -0.50 16.19 10.69
CA GLU A 75 -1.43 17.29 10.94
C GLU A 75 -2.40 16.91 12.06
N SER A 76 -2.60 17.81 13.01
CA SER A 76 -3.60 17.62 14.06
C SER A 76 -5.01 17.74 13.50
N PHE A 77 -5.88 16.82 13.88
CA PHE A 77 -7.29 16.85 13.53
C PHE A 77 -8.15 16.50 14.74
N TRP A 78 -9.42 16.90 14.67
CA TRP A 78 -10.40 16.70 15.73
C TRP A 78 -11.65 16.03 15.17
N VAL A 79 -12.22 15.12 15.96
CA VAL A 79 -13.45 14.40 15.65
C VAL A 79 -14.38 14.53 16.85
N VAL A 80 -15.62 14.95 16.61
CA VAL A 80 -16.67 14.90 17.65
C VAL A 80 -17.18 13.47 17.70
N ARG A 81 -17.10 12.81 18.87
CA ARG A 81 -17.59 11.43 19.08
C ARG A 81 -18.65 11.40 20.17
N PRO A 82 -19.92 11.74 19.85
CA PRO A 82 -20.99 11.65 20.82
C PRO A 82 -21.35 10.19 21.08
N TYR A 83 -21.99 9.93 22.21
CA TYR A 83 -22.60 8.64 22.50
C TYR A 83 -23.98 8.85 23.11
N ILE A 84 -24.87 7.90 22.88
CA ILE A 84 -26.19 7.86 23.52
C ILE A 84 -26.26 6.64 24.44
N GLN A 85 -26.98 6.77 25.55
CA GLN A 85 -27.23 5.67 26.46
C GLN A 85 -28.73 5.41 26.56
N LYS A 86 -29.15 4.19 26.23
CA LYS A 86 -30.57 3.78 26.26
C LYS A 86 -30.68 2.34 26.73
N SER A 87 -31.52 2.09 27.74
CA SER A 87 -31.78 0.75 28.27
C SER A 87 -30.52 -0.03 28.67
N GLY A 88 -29.53 0.66 29.23
CA GLY A 88 -28.24 0.06 29.62
C GLY A 88 -27.21 -0.08 28.49
N PHE A 89 -27.60 0.15 27.23
CA PHE A 89 -26.69 0.10 26.09
C PHE A 89 -26.12 1.48 25.78
N ARG A 90 -24.80 1.55 25.62
CA ARG A 90 -24.11 2.72 25.07
C ARG A 90 -23.89 2.51 23.58
N VAL A 91 -24.33 3.47 22.77
CA VAL A 91 -24.10 3.49 21.32
C VAL A 91 -23.23 4.68 21.00
N GLU A 92 -22.04 4.43 20.46
CA GLU A 92 -21.18 5.47 19.92
C GLU A 92 -21.72 5.92 18.57
N LEU A 93 -21.76 7.24 18.37
CA LEU A 93 -22.22 7.84 17.13
C LEU A 93 -21.01 8.32 16.33
N GLU A 94 -21.04 8.07 15.04
CA GLU A 94 -20.05 8.60 14.11
C GLU A 94 -20.53 9.96 13.58
N TRP A 95 -19.62 10.92 13.56
CA TRP A 95 -19.92 12.23 13.02
C TRP A 95 -19.90 12.19 11.49
N GLU A 96 -21.02 12.54 10.86
CA GLU A 96 -21.17 12.53 9.41
C GLU A 96 -20.09 13.35 8.67
N ARG A 97 -19.60 14.43 9.28
CA ARG A 97 -18.52 15.25 8.71
C ARG A 97 -17.13 14.60 8.79
N GLY A 98 -16.99 13.48 9.50
CA GLY A 98 -15.71 12.82 9.74
C GLY A 98 -14.83 13.59 10.73
N ARG A 99 -13.93 14.42 10.22
CA ARG A 99 -12.93 15.17 11.01
C ARG A 99 -12.77 16.61 10.52
N VAL A 100 -12.28 17.49 11.39
CA VAL A 100 -11.88 18.85 11.06
C VAL A 100 -10.42 19.09 11.48
N PHE A 101 -9.71 19.98 10.78
CA PHE A 101 -8.32 20.33 11.05
C PHE A 101 -8.17 21.67 11.77
N ASP A 102 -9.28 22.30 12.13
CA ASP A 102 -9.31 23.51 12.94
C ASP A 102 -9.92 23.21 14.32
N LYS A 103 -9.17 23.57 15.36
CA LYS A 103 -9.54 23.30 16.75
C LYS A 103 -10.74 24.12 17.21
N GLU A 104 -10.85 25.38 16.80
CA GLU A 104 -11.94 26.27 17.18
C GLU A 104 -13.24 25.82 16.52
N VAL A 105 -13.18 25.41 15.26
CA VAL A 105 -14.31 24.79 14.55
C VAL A 105 -14.74 23.50 15.26
N ALA A 106 -13.80 22.65 15.68
CA ALA A 106 -14.12 21.44 16.43
C ALA A 106 -14.79 21.74 17.77
N MET A 107 -14.29 22.73 18.51
CA MET A 107 -14.86 23.19 19.79
C MET A 107 -16.27 23.76 19.63
N MET A 108 -16.51 24.52 18.55
CA MET A 108 -17.84 25.02 18.22
C MET A 108 -18.82 23.86 18.01
N PHE A 109 -18.48 22.85 17.20
CA PHE A 109 -19.35 21.68 17.00
C PHE A 109 -19.54 20.86 18.27
N HIS A 110 -18.48 20.67 19.06
CA HIS A 110 -18.56 19.99 20.34
C HIS A 110 -19.55 20.69 21.29
N LYS A 111 -19.49 22.02 21.36
CA LYS A 111 -20.41 22.83 22.16
C LYS A 111 -21.85 22.69 21.68
N LEU A 112 -22.11 22.78 20.38
CA LEU A 112 -23.45 22.60 19.80
C LEU A 112 -24.05 21.23 20.15
N VAL A 113 -23.24 20.18 20.17
CA VAL A 113 -23.68 18.82 20.53
C VAL A 113 -24.00 18.70 22.02
N ILE A 114 -23.17 19.30 22.90
CA ILE A 114 -23.43 19.34 24.34
C ILE A 114 -24.70 20.14 24.64
N ASP A 115 -24.82 21.34 24.07
CA ASP A 115 -25.95 22.24 24.27
C ASP A 115 -27.26 21.63 23.76
N GLY A 116 -27.20 20.77 22.73
CA GLY A 116 -28.36 20.06 22.19
C GLY A 116 -28.96 19.01 23.14
N GLY A 117 -28.14 18.34 23.96
CA GLY A 117 -28.55 17.44 25.06
C GLY A 117 -29.37 16.19 24.70
N ALA A 118 -29.90 16.09 23.48
CA ALA A 118 -30.75 15.00 23.01
C ALA A 118 -30.47 14.68 21.53
N ALA A 119 -30.62 13.41 21.18
CA ALA A 119 -30.51 12.94 19.80
C ALA A 119 -31.89 12.50 19.29
N LYS A 120 -32.24 12.93 18.07
CA LYS A 120 -33.44 12.47 17.37
C LYS A 120 -33.03 11.57 16.23
N VAL A 121 -33.69 10.41 16.12
CA VAL A 121 -33.54 9.54 14.94
C VAL A 121 -34.16 10.27 13.74
N VAL A 122 -33.33 10.57 12.73
CA VAL A 122 -33.74 11.25 11.51
C VAL A 122 -34.10 10.25 10.41
N ASP A 123 -33.36 9.14 10.32
CA ASP A 123 -33.56 8.11 9.33
C ASP A 123 -33.15 6.73 9.87
N ILE A 124 -33.79 5.67 9.36
CA ILE A 124 -33.45 4.27 9.68
C ILE A 124 -33.33 3.51 8.36
N VAL A 125 -32.09 3.17 8.01
CA VAL A 125 -31.78 2.40 6.81
C VAL A 125 -31.42 0.97 7.19
N LYS A 126 -32.14 0.00 6.63
CA LYS A 126 -31.80 -1.42 6.71
C LYS A 126 -31.41 -1.92 5.33
N LYS A 127 -30.21 -2.51 5.23
CA LYS A 127 -29.71 -3.14 4.00
C LYS A 127 -29.27 -4.55 4.32
N ASP A 128 -29.63 -5.48 3.46
CA ASP A 128 -29.07 -6.82 3.49
C ASP A 128 -27.67 -6.76 2.88
N ASP A 129 -26.67 -7.21 3.64
CA ASP A 129 -25.29 -7.26 3.20
C ASP A 129 -24.79 -8.72 3.21
N ARG A 130 -23.89 -9.05 2.28
CA ARG A 130 -23.34 -10.39 2.13
C ARG A 130 -21.86 -10.31 1.82
N ARG A 131 -21.05 -10.88 2.70
CA ARG A 131 -19.62 -11.07 2.44
C ARG A 131 -19.42 -12.15 1.38
N PRO A 132 -18.81 -11.84 0.21
CA PRO A 132 -18.59 -12.84 -0.83
C PRO A 132 -17.53 -13.85 -0.40
N ARG A 133 -17.62 -15.07 -0.95
CA ARG A 133 -16.54 -16.05 -0.86
C ARG A 133 -15.30 -15.55 -1.63
N PRO A 134 -14.08 -15.96 -1.24
CA PRO A 134 -12.89 -15.60 -2.00
C PRO A 134 -12.96 -16.14 -3.44
N GLN A 135 -12.25 -15.46 -4.33
CA GLN A 135 -12.06 -15.94 -5.70
C GLN A 135 -11.16 -17.19 -5.71
N GLY A 136 -11.11 -17.88 -6.85
CA GLY A 136 -10.16 -18.98 -7.04
C GLY A 136 -8.73 -18.50 -6.78
N LEU A 137 -7.97 -19.31 -6.04
CA LEU A 137 -6.61 -18.94 -5.64
C LEU A 137 -5.70 -18.85 -6.87
N ASN A 138 -4.97 -17.74 -6.99
CA ASN A 138 -3.93 -17.55 -8.00
C ASN A 138 -2.57 -17.33 -7.31
N THR A 139 -1.49 -17.33 -8.09
CA THR A 139 -0.12 -17.19 -7.56
C THR A 139 0.09 -15.89 -6.80
N VAL A 140 -0.47 -14.77 -7.26
CA VAL A 140 -0.31 -13.46 -6.62
C VAL A 140 -0.99 -13.44 -5.25
N GLU A 141 -2.22 -13.92 -5.16
CA GLU A 141 -2.95 -13.98 -3.90
C GLU A 141 -2.35 -14.99 -2.94
N LEU A 142 -1.84 -16.13 -3.43
CA LEU A 142 -1.09 -17.08 -2.61
C LEU A 142 0.11 -16.37 -1.95
N LEU A 143 0.96 -15.72 -2.75
CA LEU A 143 2.14 -15.01 -2.23
C LEU A 143 1.74 -13.91 -1.23
N LYS A 144 0.71 -13.12 -1.51
CA LYS A 144 0.22 -12.10 -0.56
C LYS A 144 -0.26 -12.72 0.75
N VAL A 145 -0.99 -13.84 0.71
CA VAL A 145 -1.55 -14.46 1.91
C VAL A 145 -0.47 -15.14 2.75
N THR A 146 0.55 -15.74 2.12
CA THR A 146 1.67 -16.37 2.85
C THR A 146 2.61 -15.37 3.51
N PHE A 147 2.73 -14.16 2.95
CA PHE A 147 3.63 -13.11 3.46
C PHE A 147 2.87 -11.92 4.09
N ARG A 148 1.58 -12.08 4.38
CA ARG A 148 0.77 -11.14 5.17
C ARG A 148 0.94 -11.39 6.65
#